data_AF-A0A8J6GT24-F1
#
_entry.id   AF-A0A8J6GT24-F1
#
_cell.length_a   1.000
_cell.length_b   1.000
_cell.length_c   1.000
_cell.angle_alpha   90.00
_cell.angle_beta   90.00
_cell.angle_gamma   90.00
#
_symmetry.space_group_name_H-M   'P 1'
#
loop_
_entity.id
_entity.type
_entity.pdbx_description
1 polymer ?
#
loop_
_entity_poly.entity_id
_entity_poly.type
_entity_poly.pdbx_seq_one_letter_code
_entity_poly.pdbx_strand_id
1 'polypeptide(L)'
;MGHCDSVYLSEVGDTQVVVFKHEKEDGAVSTIVLRGSTDNLMDDIERAVDDGVNTFKVLTRDKRLVPGATEIELAKQITSYGETCPGLEQYAIKKFVFPCLEKPKKKKKKKKKKKKERSLSSSFLEEMLDINVKKKKTN
;
A
#
# COMPACT_ATOMS: atom_id res chain seq x y z
N MET A 1 -41.12 7.07 -0.55
CA MET A 1 -40.45 7.44 0.71
C MET A 1 -39.53 6.29 1.12
N GLY A 2 -38.34 6.57 1.68
CA GLY A 2 -37.43 5.54 2.21
C GLY A 2 -37.75 5.16 3.66
N HIS A 3 -37.35 3.96 4.11
CA HIS A 3 -37.62 3.43 5.45
C HIS A 3 -36.30 3.14 6.20
N CYS A 4 -36.24 3.43 7.50
CA CYS A 4 -35.11 3.15 8.38
C CYS A 4 -35.61 2.64 9.74
N ASP A 5 -34.93 1.66 10.32
CA ASP A 5 -35.37 1.01 11.56
C ASP A 5 -35.09 1.88 12.79
N SER A 6 -33.89 2.46 12.86
CA SER A 6 -33.46 3.28 14.00
C SER A 6 -32.61 4.46 13.53
N VAL A 7 -32.95 5.65 14.04
CA VAL A 7 -32.20 6.89 13.82
C VAL A 7 -31.90 7.52 15.17
N TYR A 8 -30.63 7.70 15.49
CA TYR A 8 -30.20 8.36 16.72
C TYR A 8 -28.96 9.22 16.49
N LEU A 9 -28.72 10.14 17.40
CA LEU A 9 -27.51 10.94 17.45
C LEU A 9 -26.45 10.22 18.26
N SER A 10 -25.25 10.12 17.70
CA SER A 10 -24.07 9.59 18.38
C SER A 10 -22.97 10.64 18.34
N GLU A 11 -22.20 10.75 19.42
CA GLU A 11 -21.00 11.58 19.44
C GLU A 11 -19.79 10.72 19.05
N VAL A 12 -19.08 11.14 18.02
CA VAL A 12 -17.81 10.55 17.62
C VAL A 12 -16.75 11.62 17.79
N GLY A 13 -16.00 11.53 18.90
CA GLY A 13 -14.92 12.43 19.30
C GLY A 13 -15.26 13.91 19.10
N ASP A 14 -16.26 14.40 19.83
CA ASP A 14 -16.68 15.80 19.90
C ASP A 14 -17.50 16.32 18.71
N THR A 15 -17.76 15.49 17.70
CA THR A 15 -18.71 15.81 16.62
C THR A 15 -19.96 14.94 16.74
N GLN A 16 -21.12 15.58 16.75
CA GLN A 16 -22.40 14.88 16.71
C GLN A 16 -22.69 14.40 15.29
N VAL A 17 -22.95 13.10 15.16
CA VAL A 17 -23.30 12.45 13.89
C VAL A 17 -24.64 11.74 14.03
N VAL A 18 -25.44 11.79 12.96
CA VAL A 18 -26.70 11.03 12.89
C VAL A 18 -26.39 9.64 12.36
N VAL A 19 -26.71 8.61 13.15
CA VAL A 19 -26.49 7.21 12.77
C VAL A 19 -27.82 6.62 12.34
N PHE A 20 -27.86 6.17 11.08
CA PHE A 20 -28.94 5.34 10.55
C PHE A 20 -28.55 3.88 10.74
N LYS A 21 -29.25 3.19 11.63
CA LYS A 21 -29.01 1.77 11.91
C LYS A 21 -30.08 0.93 11.25
N HIS A 22 -29.65 -0.12 10.56
CA HIS A 22 -30.51 -1.19 10.04
C HIS A 22 -30.26 -2.44 10.88
N GLU A 23 -31.31 -3.11 11.34
CA GLU A 23 -31.18 -4.33 12.17
C GLU A 23 -30.99 -5.60 11.35
N LYS A 24 -31.28 -5.55 10.04
CA LYS A 24 -31.07 -6.69 9.14
C LYS A 24 -29.59 -7.02 9.03
N GLU A 25 -29.25 -8.31 9.13
CA GLU A 25 -27.88 -8.82 8.98
C GLU A 25 -27.27 -8.45 7.60
N ASP A 26 -28.11 -8.33 6.56
CA ASP A 26 -27.72 -7.77 5.26
C ASP A 26 -27.84 -6.24 5.23
N GLY A 27 -26.98 -5.58 5.99
CA GLY A 27 -26.82 -4.14 5.92
C GLY A 27 -26.24 -3.72 4.56
N ALA A 28 -27.08 -3.15 3.68
CA ALA A 28 -26.64 -2.68 2.36
C ALA A 28 -25.62 -1.52 2.43
N VAL A 29 -25.53 -0.84 3.57
CA VAL A 29 -24.67 0.33 3.78
C VAL A 29 -23.91 0.16 5.09
N SER A 30 -22.60 0.38 5.03
CA SER A 30 -21.71 0.46 6.18
C SER A 30 -20.80 1.66 5.99
N THR A 31 -20.74 2.54 6.98
CA THR A 31 -19.93 3.78 6.91
C THR A 31 -18.76 3.66 7.87
N ILE A 32 -17.56 3.94 7.38
CA ILE A 32 -16.33 4.01 8.18
C ILE A 32 -16.04 5.49 8.42
N VAL A 33 -15.86 5.88 9.68
CA VAL A 33 -15.48 7.26 10.04
C VAL A 33 -13.97 7.31 10.23
N LEU A 34 -13.30 8.12 9.39
CA LEU A 34 -11.87 8.37 9.47
C LEU A 34 -11.61 9.72 10.12
N ARG A 35 -10.59 9.78 10.98
CA ARG A 35 -10.12 11.01 11.63
C ARG A 35 -8.62 11.18 11.45
N GLY A 36 -8.21 12.35 10.98
CA GLY A 36 -6.83 12.69 10.66
C GLY A 36 -6.48 14.08 11.17
N SER A 37 -5.17 14.35 11.29
CA SER A 37 -4.66 15.65 11.74
C SER A 37 -4.60 16.69 10.61
N THR A 38 -4.39 16.24 9.37
CA THR A 38 -4.30 17.08 8.17
C THR A 38 -5.04 16.44 7.00
N ASP A 39 -5.60 17.26 6.12
CA ASP A 39 -6.38 16.79 4.95
C ASP A 39 -5.51 15.98 3.99
N ASN A 40 -4.24 16.37 3.81
CA ASN A 40 -3.30 15.62 2.97
C ASN A 40 -3.11 14.17 3.42
N LEU A 41 -3.15 13.89 4.73
CA LEU A 41 -3.07 12.53 5.24
C LEU A 41 -4.39 11.78 5.06
N MET A 42 -5.52 12.49 5.20
CA MET A 42 -6.84 11.90 5.03
C MET A 42 -7.04 11.37 3.60
N ASP A 43 -6.65 12.15 2.59
CA ASP A 43 -6.74 11.76 1.18
C ASP A 43 -5.98 10.46 0.88
N ASP A 44 -4.81 10.29 1.48
CA ASP A 44 -4.00 9.07 1.32
C ASP A 44 -4.64 7.85 2.00
N ILE A 45 -5.30 8.06 3.15
CA ILE A 45 -6.00 6.99 3.88
C ILE A 45 -7.30 6.61 3.17
N GLU A 46 -8.08 7.57 2.69
CA GLU A 46 -9.29 7.34 1.89
C GLU A 46 -8.96 6.46 0.67
N ARG A 47 -7.95 6.85 -0.09
CA ARG A 47 -7.46 6.07 -1.24
C ARG A 47 -7.03 4.66 -0.84
N ALA A 48 -6.34 4.50 0.29
CA ALA A 48 -5.90 3.19 0.75
C ALA A 48 -7.07 2.28 1.15
N VAL A 49 -8.12 2.85 1.75
CA VAL A 49 -9.34 2.13 2.11
C VAL A 49 -10.11 1.72 0.85
N ASP A 50 -10.29 2.65 -0.09
CA ASP A 50 -10.96 2.38 -1.37
C ASP A 50 -10.25 1.28 -2.17
N ASP A 51 -8.92 1.35 -2.26
CA ASP A 51 -8.11 0.31 -2.90
C ASP A 51 -8.26 -1.04 -2.20
N GLY A 52 -8.35 -1.05 -0.87
CA GLY A 52 -8.56 -2.25 -0.06
C GLY A 52 -9.93 -2.89 -0.31
N VAL A 53 -11.00 -2.10 -0.26
CA VAL A 53 -12.37 -2.55 -0.53
C VAL A 53 -12.51 -3.06 -1.96
N ASN A 54 -11.93 -2.34 -2.93
CA ASN A 54 -11.95 -2.77 -4.32
C ASN A 54 -11.18 -4.07 -4.53
N THR A 55 -10.03 -4.25 -3.85
CA THR A 55 -9.28 -5.51 -3.88
C THR A 55 -10.14 -6.66 -3.33
N PHE A 56 -10.81 -6.46 -2.19
CA PHE A 56 -11.70 -7.47 -1.62
C PHE A 56 -12.87 -7.81 -2.56
N LYS A 57 -13.45 -6.79 -3.21
CA LYS A 57 -14.51 -6.96 -4.21
C LYS A 57 -14.06 -7.79 -5.43
N VAL A 58 -12.81 -7.65 -5.85
CA VAL A 58 -12.24 -8.50 -6.92
C VAL A 58 -12.03 -9.93 -6.42
N LEU A 59 -11.55 -10.11 -5.18
CA LEU A 59 -11.30 -11.43 -4.59
C LEU A 59 -12.57 -12.26 -4.37
N THR A 60 -13.70 -11.61 -4.08
CA THR A 60 -14.99 -12.33 -3.95
C THR A 60 -15.50 -12.85 -5.29
N ARG A 61 -15.13 -12.22 -6.42
CA ARG A 61 -15.45 -12.68 -7.77
C ARG A 61 -14.46 -13.73 -8.28
N ASP A 62 -13.17 -13.43 -8.16
CA ASP A 62 -12.07 -14.28 -8.61
C ASP A 62 -11.11 -14.60 -7.46
N LYS A 63 -11.07 -15.86 -7.03
CA LYS A 63 -10.22 -16.33 -5.92
C LYS A 63 -8.76 -16.61 -6.30
N ARG A 64 -8.37 -16.32 -7.55
CA ARG A 64 -7.02 -16.63 -8.05
C ARG A 64 -6.04 -15.55 -7.62
N LEU A 65 -5.09 -15.93 -6.76
CA LEU A 65 -4.02 -15.04 -6.32
C LEU A 65 -2.75 -15.30 -7.12
N VAL A 66 -2.09 -14.20 -7.48
CA VAL A 66 -0.86 -14.21 -8.27
C VAL A 66 0.27 -13.68 -7.37
N PRO A 67 1.45 -14.34 -7.33
CA PRO A 67 2.55 -13.87 -6.49
C PRO A 67 3.04 -12.50 -6.97
N GLY A 68 3.42 -11.61 -6.05
CA GLY A 68 3.86 -10.24 -6.36
C GLY A 68 5.21 -10.11 -7.09
N ALA A 69 5.71 -11.20 -7.66
CA ALA A 69 6.95 -11.28 -8.45
C ALA A 69 6.73 -11.97 -9.81
N THR A 70 5.49 -12.05 -10.29
CA THR A 70 5.19 -12.65 -11.59
C THR A 70 5.89 -11.99 -12.76
N GLU A 71 6.23 -10.70 -12.66
CA GLU A 71 6.91 -10.01 -13.75
C GLU A 71 8.30 -10.61 -14.04
N ILE A 72 8.95 -11.23 -13.05
CA ILE A 72 10.25 -11.90 -13.24
C ILE A 72 10.07 -13.22 -13.98
N GLU A 73 9.05 -13.99 -13.62
CA GLU A 73 8.79 -15.29 -14.23
C GLU A 73 8.28 -15.13 -15.67
N LEU A 74 7.35 -14.20 -15.89
CA LEU A 74 6.89 -13.83 -17.24
C LEU A 74 8.05 -13.34 -18.12
N ALA A 75 8.95 -12.51 -17.56
CA ALA A 75 10.12 -12.04 -18.29
C ALA A 75 11.02 -13.20 -18.76
N LYS A 76 11.25 -14.21 -17.91
CA LYS A 76 12.02 -15.40 -18.30
C LYS A 76 11.34 -16.17 -19.42
N GLN A 77 10.05 -16.47 -19.25
CA GLN A 77 9.29 -17.25 -20.24
C GLN A 77 9.24 -16.57 -21.61
N ILE A 78 8.98 -15.26 -21.64
CA ILE A 78 8.95 -14.49 -22.90
C ILE A 78 10.34 -14.39 -23.52
N THR A 79 11.41 -14.32 -22.72
CA THR A 79 12.79 -14.31 -23.23
C THR A 79 13.14 -15.65 -23.89
N SER A 80 12.80 -16.77 -23.25
CA SER A 80 12.98 -18.11 -23.81
C SER A 80 12.18 -18.31 -25.10
N TYR A 81 10.96 -17.76 -25.16
CA TYR A 81 10.16 -17.75 -26.39
C TYR A 81 10.80 -16.87 -27.49
N GLY A 82 11.35 -15.70 -27.12
CA GLY A 82 12.07 -14.84 -28.07
C GLY A 82 13.34 -15.47 -28.63
N GLU A 83 13.90 -16.51 -27.99
CA GLU A 83 15.06 -17.26 -28.49
C GLU A 83 14.67 -18.32 -29.53
N THR A 84 13.43 -18.82 -29.52
CA THR A 84 12.94 -19.79 -30.51
C THR A 84 12.46 -19.14 -31.81
N CYS A 85 12.11 -17.85 -31.80
CA CYS A 85 11.70 -17.11 -32.99
C CYS A 85 12.92 -16.60 -33.79
N PRO A 86 13.11 -17.01 -35.05
CA PRO A 86 14.14 -16.44 -35.91
C PRO A 86 13.70 -15.07 -36.48
N GLY A 87 14.66 -14.18 -36.71
CA GLY A 87 14.45 -12.92 -37.44
C GLY A 87 14.41 -11.66 -36.58
N LEU A 88 13.92 -10.56 -37.17
CA LEU A 88 13.88 -9.23 -36.56
C LEU A 88 12.93 -9.13 -35.36
N GLU A 89 11.91 -9.98 -35.32
CA GLU A 89 10.90 -10.02 -34.26
C GLU A 89 11.49 -10.37 -32.89
N GLN A 90 12.58 -11.14 -32.86
CA GLN A 90 13.31 -11.48 -31.63
C GLN A 90 13.72 -10.22 -30.84
N TYR A 91 14.15 -9.16 -31.52
CA TYR A 91 14.59 -7.94 -30.86
C TYR A 91 13.41 -7.18 -30.24
N ALA A 92 12.25 -7.17 -30.91
CA ALA A 92 11.04 -6.57 -30.40
C ALA A 92 10.54 -7.30 -29.14
N ILE A 93 10.54 -8.63 -29.15
CA ILE A 93 10.15 -9.47 -28.00
C ILE A 93 11.08 -9.22 -26.81
N LYS A 94 12.40 -9.22 -27.03
CA LYS A 94 13.39 -8.93 -25.97
C LYS A 94 13.25 -7.50 -25.41
N LYS A 95 12.90 -6.52 -26.24
CA LYS A 95 12.64 -5.14 -25.79
C LYS A 95 11.37 -5.00 -24.96
N PHE A 96 10.31 -5.75 -25.29
CA PHE A 96 9.06 -5.76 -24.51
C PHE A 96 9.25 -6.26 -23.07
N VAL A 97 10.20 -7.17 -22.84
CA VAL A 97 10.50 -7.72 -21.52
C VAL A 97 11.24 -6.73 -20.60
N PHE A 98 11.96 -5.76 -21.17
CA PHE A 98 12.84 -4.86 -20.43
C PHE A 98 12.11 -4.05 -19.31
N PRO A 99 10.93 -3.44 -19.55
CA PRO A 99 10.16 -2.75 -18.51
C PRO A 99 9.72 -3.67 -17.35
N CYS A 100 9.38 -4.94 -17.63
CA CYS A 100 9.00 -5.91 -16.61
C CYS A 100 10.14 -6.22 -15.63
N LEU A 101 11.39 -6.26 -16.13
CA LEU A 101 12.58 -6.45 -15.30
C LEU A 101 13.06 -5.19 -14.57
N GLU A 102 12.65 -4.00 -15.03
CA GLU A 102 13.09 -2.74 -14.44
C GLU A 102 12.38 -2.43 -13.11
N LYS A 103 11.08 -2.75 -13.01
CA LYS A 103 10.27 -2.58 -11.80
C LYS A 103 10.92 -3.23 -10.55
N PRO A 104 11.33 -4.52 -10.55
CA PRO A 104 11.97 -5.13 -9.39
C PRO A 104 13.36 -4.53 -9.08
N LYS A 105 14.11 -4.08 -10.08
CA LYS A 105 15.40 -3.37 -9.87
C LYS A 105 15.19 -2.03 -9.16
N LYS A 106 14.18 -1.25 -9.58
CA LYS A 106 13.79 0.01 -8.92
C LYS A 106 13.32 -0.23 -7.48
N LYS A 107 12.50 -1.26 -7.24
CA LYS A 107 12.07 -1.66 -5.87
C LYS A 107 13.28 -2.00 -4.98
N LYS A 108 14.24 -2.80 -5.46
CA LYS A 108 15.46 -3.15 -4.71
C LYS A 108 16.33 -1.92 -4.39
N LYS A 109 16.52 -1.01 -5.35
CA LYS A 109 17.27 0.24 -5.13
C LYS A 109 16.62 1.13 -4.07
N LYS A 110 15.29 1.33 -4.15
CA LYS A 110 14.53 2.10 -3.14
C LYS A 110 14.64 1.47 -1.75
N LYS A 111 14.50 0.14 -1.62
CA LYS A 111 14.66 -0.56 -0.33
C LYS A 111 16.05 -0.38 0.29
N LYS A 112 17.11 -0.48 -0.52
CA LYS A 112 18.49 -0.26 -0.04
C LYS A 112 18.71 1.18 0.43
N LYS A 113 18.18 2.17 -0.29
CA LYS A 113 18.27 3.59 0.08
C LYS A 113 17.58 3.87 1.42
N LYS A 114 16.34 3.40 1.59
CA LYS A 114 15.58 3.52 2.85
C LYS A 114 16.26 2.83 4.04
N LYS A 115 16.90 1.68 3.83
CA LYS A 115 17.66 0.97 4.88
C LYS A 115 18.91 1.74 5.31
N LYS A 116 19.59 2.38 4.36
CA LYS A 116 20.78 3.22 4.62
C LYS A 116 20.43 4.52 5.34
N GLU A 117 19.31 5.16 4.98
CA GLU A 117 18.80 6.35 5.68
C GLU A 117 18.43 6.03 7.13
N ARG A 118 17.75 4.89 7.38
CA ARG A 118 17.41 4.45 8.75
C ARG A 118 18.63 4.12 9.61
N SER A 119 19.67 3.50 9.03
CA SER A 119 20.90 3.20 9.76
C SER A 119 21.70 4.47 10.10
N LEU A 120 21.67 5.48 9.22
CA LEU A 120 22.32 6.77 9.47
C LEU A 120 21.59 7.58 10.56
N SER A 121 20.25 7.55 10.57
CA SER A 121 19.47 8.21 11.63
C SER A 121 19.64 7.52 12.98
N SER A 122 19.77 6.19 13.01
CA SER A 122 19.99 5.47 14.29
C SER A 122 21.39 5.69 14.83
N SER A 123 22.43 5.69 13.99
CA SER A 123 23.80 5.98 14.43
C SER A 123 23.94 7.42 14.94
N PHE A 124 23.28 8.38 14.30
CA PHE A 124 23.30 9.78 14.74
C PHE A 124 22.59 9.99 16.09
N LEU A 125 21.52 9.24 16.35
CA LEU A 125 20.82 9.29 17.64
C LEU A 125 21.64 8.65 18.77
N GLU A 126 22.35 7.54 18.51
CA GLU A 126 23.26 6.96 19.52
C GLU A 126 24.41 7.90 19.85
N GLU A 127 25.03 8.53 18.85
CA GLU A 127 26.13 9.47 19.07
C GLU A 127 25.67 10.70 19.89
N MET A 128 24.45 11.19 19.65
CA MET A 128 23.84 12.28 20.43
C MET A 128 23.52 11.86 21.87
N LEU A 129 23.04 10.63 22.09
CA LEU A 129 22.82 10.09 23.44
C LEU A 129 24.14 9.95 24.21
N ASP A 130 25.19 9.45 23.58
CA ASP A 130 26.51 9.28 24.19
C ASP A 130 27.14 10.62 24.62
N ILE A 131 26.97 11.67 23.80
CA ILE A 131 27.41 13.04 24.15
C ILE A 131 26.66 13.55 25.39
N ASN A 132 25.35 13.31 25.46
CA ASN A 132 24.52 13.79 26.57
C ASN A 132 24.79 13.03 27.88
N VAL A 133 25.06 11.73 27.79
CA VAL A 133 25.48 10.89 28.94
C VAL A 133 26.86 11.32 29.45
N LYS A 134 27.82 11.63 28.57
CA LYS A 134 29.14 12.15 28.98
C LYS A 134 29.05 13.50 29.66
N LYS A 135 28.23 14.44 29.16
CA LYS A 135 28.01 15.76 29.78
C LYS A 135 27.42 15.69 31.20
N LYS A 136 26.60 14.68 31.50
CA LYS A 136 26.00 14.48 32.84
C LYS A 136 26.95 13.89 33.88
N LYS A 137 28.09 13.29 33.48
CA LYS A 137 29.07 12.69 34.41
C LYS A 137 30.22 13.63 34.81
N THR A 138 30.32 14.79 34.17
CA THR A 138 31.39 15.79 34.38
C THR A 138 30.95 17.03 35.16
N ASN A 139 29.71 17.05 35.68
CA ASN A 139 29.23 17.98 36.71
C ASN A 139 28.87 17.18 37.96
#